data_AF-A0A2A2JSY3-F1
#
_entry.id   AF-A0A2A2JSY3-F1
#
_cell.length_a   1.000
_cell.length_b   1.000
_cell.length_c   1.000
_cell.angle_alpha   90.00
_cell.angle_beta   90.00
_cell.angle_gamma   90.00
#
_symmetry.space_group_name_H-M   'P 1'
#
loop_
_entity.id
_entity.type
_entity.pdbx_description
1 polymer ?
#
loop_
_entity_poly.entity_id
_entity_poly.type
_entity_poly.pdbx_seq_one_letter_code
_entity_poly.pdbx_strand_id
1 'polypeptide(L)'
;MMPETPVALDGGNLLLTAFSTNLEALEAQMNNTLGSQHQLERHADALAEYVKSLDNIEEPLNIRSYVDKLQDCRRRLVKTSEMMNSLGDRLGQLQRKIAREAYAKKTSIKEQSVPEKPEK
;
A
#
# COMPACT_ATOMS: atom_id res chain seq x y z
N MET A 1 -46.18 -62.87 -51.28
CA MET A 1 -44.86 -63.32 -50.78
C MET A 1 -43.80 -62.71 -51.65
N MET A 2 -43.15 -61.64 -51.16
CA MET A 2 -41.77 -61.29 -51.48
C MET A 2 -41.20 -60.60 -50.23
N PRO A 3 -39.94 -60.89 -49.86
CA PRO A 3 -39.40 -60.61 -48.55
C PRO A 3 -38.75 -59.23 -48.46
N GLU A 4 -38.90 -58.62 -47.29
CA GLU A 4 -38.15 -57.47 -46.80
C GLU A 4 -36.64 -57.70 -46.99
N THR A 5 -35.99 -56.82 -47.76
CA THR A 5 -34.53 -56.80 -47.87
C THR A 5 -33.92 -56.25 -46.57
N PRO A 6 -32.88 -56.88 -46.01
CA PRO A 6 -32.31 -56.49 -44.74
C PRO A 6 -31.58 -55.15 -44.86
N VAL A 7 -31.84 -54.27 -43.90
CA VAL A 7 -31.12 -53.00 -43.69
C VAL A 7 -29.65 -53.31 -43.39
N ALA A 8 -28.83 -53.36 -44.43
CA ALA A 8 -27.37 -53.49 -44.35
C ALA A 8 -26.66 -52.13 -44.39
N LEU A 9 -27.36 -51.06 -44.00
CA LEU A 9 -26.79 -49.73 -43.73
C LEU A 9 -26.73 -49.53 -42.22
N ASP A 10 -25.57 -49.72 -41.58
CA ASP A 10 -25.32 -48.97 -40.33
C ASP A 10 -23.86 -48.98 -39.87
N GLY A 11 -23.18 -50.13 -39.88
CA GLY A 11 -21.87 -50.27 -39.22
C GLY A 11 -20.72 -49.45 -39.85
N GLY A 12 -20.66 -49.40 -41.19
CA GLY A 12 -19.62 -48.66 -41.92
C GLY A 12 -19.77 -47.15 -41.83
N ASN A 13 -21.00 -46.64 -41.88
CA ASN A 13 -21.28 -45.21 -41.71
C ASN A 13 -21.01 -44.77 -40.27
N LEU A 14 -21.40 -45.57 -39.27
CA LEU A 14 -21.13 -45.27 -37.86
C LEU A 14 -19.62 -45.17 -37.58
N LEU A 15 -18.82 -46.07 -38.16
CA LEU A 15 -17.37 -46.04 -38.05
C LEU A 15 -16.76 -44.79 -38.71
N LEU A 16 -17.26 -44.40 -39.88
CA LEU A 16 -16.77 -43.22 -40.61
C LEU A 16 -17.15 -41.92 -39.88
N THR A 17 -18.35 -41.85 -39.29
CA THR A 17 -18.76 -40.76 -38.40
C THR A 17 -17.92 -40.73 -37.11
N ALA A 18 -17.61 -41.88 -36.52
CA ALA A 18 -16.73 -41.96 -35.34
C ALA A 18 -15.30 -41.49 -35.66
N PHE A 19 -14.77 -41.81 -36.85
CA PHE A 19 -13.48 -41.27 -37.28
C PHE A 19 -13.49 -39.77 -37.53
N SER A 20 -14.56 -39.23 -38.13
CA SER A 20 -14.71 -37.78 -38.34
C SER A 20 -14.74 -37.03 -37.01
N THR A 21 -15.56 -37.49 -36.06
CA THR A 21 -15.67 -36.87 -34.73
C THR A 21 -14.36 -36.94 -33.94
N ASN A 22 -13.62 -38.05 -34.04
CA ASN A 22 -12.30 -38.17 -33.41
C ASN A 22 -11.24 -37.27 -34.07
N LEU A 23 -11.29 -37.09 -35.40
CA LEU A 23 -10.41 -36.16 -36.11
C LEU A 23 -10.69 -34.71 -35.71
N GLU A 24 -11.96 -34.31 -35.62
CA GLU A 24 -12.37 -32.99 -35.15
C GLU A 24 -11.94 -32.73 -33.70
N ALA A 25 -12.09 -33.73 -32.82
CA ALA A 25 -11.65 -33.64 -31.43
C ALA A 25 -10.12 -33.51 -31.32
N LEU A 26 -9.37 -34.24 -32.15
CA LEU A 26 -7.91 -34.16 -32.20
C LEU A 26 -7.44 -32.81 -32.73
N GLU A 27 -8.10 -32.28 -33.75
CA GLU A 27 -7.81 -30.95 -34.31
C GLU A 27 -8.06 -29.85 -33.26
N ALA A 28 -9.17 -29.94 -32.51
CA ALA A 28 -9.45 -29.04 -31.41
C ALA A 28 -8.39 -29.13 -30.30
N GLN A 29 -7.96 -30.34 -29.95
CA GLN A 29 -6.91 -30.55 -28.95
C GLN A 29 -5.55 -30.00 -29.40
N MET A 30 -5.21 -30.17 -30.67
CA MET A 30 -3.99 -29.63 -31.28
C MET A 30 -4.01 -28.10 -31.23
N ASN A 31 -5.11 -27.47 -31.62
CA ASN A 31 -5.27 -26.01 -31.55
C ASN A 31 -5.16 -25.48 -30.12
N ASN A 32 -5.79 -26.16 -29.15
CA ASN A 32 -5.67 -25.80 -27.73
C ASN A 32 -4.23 -25.93 -27.22
N THR A 33 -3.51 -26.96 -27.67
CA THR A 33 -2.11 -27.19 -27.31
C THR A 33 -1.21 -26.11 -27.88
N LEU A 34 -1.38 -25.76 -29.16
CA LEU A 34 -0.64 -24.68 -29.82
C LEU A 34 -0.91 -23.32 -29.15
N GLY A 35 -2.17 -23.05 -28.78
CA GLY A 35 -2.53 -21.86 -28.01
C GLY A 35 -1.85 -21.81 -26.64
N SER A 36 -1.82 -22.95 -25.94
CA SER A 36 -1.14 -23.08 -24.64
C SER A 36 0.39 -22.89 -24.77
N GLN A 37 0.99 -23.41 -25.84
CA GLN A 37 2.41 -23.23 -26.14
C GLN A 37 2.76 -21.75 -26.39
N HIS A 38 1.95 -21.05 -27.20
CA HIS A 38 2.14 -19.60 -27.42
C HIS A 38 1.96 -18.79 -26.13
N GLN A 39 1.08 -19.22 -25.23
CA GLN A 39 0.92 -18.56 -23.94
C GLN A 39 2.14 -18.78 -23.04
N LEU A 40 2.68 -20.00 -23.03
CA LEU A 40 3.88 -20.33 -22.27
C LEU A 40 5.11 -19.57 -22.79
N GLU A 41 5.28 -19.46 -24.11
CA GLU A 41 6.34 -18.67 -24.73
C GLU A 41 6.29 -17.21 -24.28
N ARG A 42 5.11 -16.58 -24.34
CA ARG A 42 4.92 -15.22 -23.83
C ARG A 42 5.26 -15.07 -22.35
N HIS A 43 4.93 -16.06 -21.53
CA HIS A 43 5.29 -16.05 -20.11
C HIS A 43 6.80 -16.22 -19.88
N ALA A 44 7.46 -17.05 -20.69
CA ALA A 44 8.91 -17.24 -20.63
C ALA A 44 9.65 -15.94 -21.02
N ASP A 45 9.19 -15.26 -22.07
CA ASP A 45 9.75 -13.97 -22.49
C ASP A 45 9.56 -12.90 -21.41
N ALA A 46 8.36 -12.79 -20.84
CA ALA A 46 8.09 -11.85 -19.75
C ALA A 46 8.97 -12.13 -18.51
N LEU A 47 9.20 -13.40 -18.19
CA LEU A 47 10.09 -13.79 -17.09
C LEU A 47 11.54 -13.40 -17.40
N ALA A 48 12.00 -13.63 -18.64
CA ALA A 48 13.34 -13.28 -19.07
C ALA A 48 13.57 -11.75 -19.03
N GLU A 49 12.59 -10.95 -19.45
CA GLU A 49 12.64 -9.50 -19.30
C GLU A 49 12.66 -9.06 -17.83
N TYR A 50 11.85 -9.69 -16.98
CA TYR A 50 11.83 -9.38 -15.56
C TYR A 50 13.17 -9.70 -14.87
N VAL A 51 13.77 -10.86 -15.17
CA VAL A 51 15.09 -11.23 -14.64
C VAL A 51 16.16 -10.22 -15.10
N LYS A 52 16.17 -9.84 -16.37
CA LYS A 52 17.07 -8.77 -16.86
C LYS A 52 16.84 -7.44 -16.13
N SER A 53 15.59 -7.12 -15.79
CA SER A 53 15.28 -5.89 -15.04
C SER A 53 15.81 -5.91 -13.61
N LEU A 54 15.89 -7.11 -12.99
CA LEU A 54 16.49 -7.31 -11.68
C LEU A 54 18.01 -7.26 -11.74
N ASP A 55 18.63 -7.82 -12.79
CA ASP A 55 20.09 -7.75 -12.98
C ASP A 55 20.57 -6.31 -13.26
N ASN A 56 19.70 -5.46 -13.83
CA ASN A 56 19.97 -4.03 -14.01
C ASN A 56 19.90 -3.23 -12.68
N ILE A 57 19.61 -3.88 -11.54
CA ILE A 57 19.82 -3.28 -10.21
C ILE A 57 21.32 -3.39 -9.92
N GLU A 58 22.08 -2.47 -10.52
CA GLU A 58 23.56 -2.47 -10.56
C GLU A 58 24.22 -2.35 -9.18
N GLU A 59 23.46 -1.97 -8.14
CA GLU A 59 23.96 -1.90 -6.78
C GLU A 59 22.92 -2.45 -5.79
N PRO A 60 23.29 -3.38 -4.88
CA PRO A 60 22.42 -3.78 -3.79
C PRO A 60 21.99 -2.52 -3.06
N LEU A 61 20.67 -2.31 -2.92
CA LEU A 61 20.12 -1.14 -2.24
C LEU A 61 20.89 -0.94 -0.93
N ASN A 62 21.63 0.17 -0.81
CA ASN A 62 22.45 0.45 0.37
C ASN A 62 21.52 0.90 1.51
N ILE A 63 20.80 -0.08 2.08
CA ILE A 63 19.84 0.10 3.17
C ILE A 63 20.51 0.78 4.36
N ARG A 64 21.82 0.56 4.56
CA ARG A 64 22.59 1.15 5.66
C ARG A 64 22.62 2.67 5.59
N SER A 65 22.82 3.26 4.40
CA SER A 65 22.75 4.71 4.19
C SER A 65 21.37 5.29 4.59
N TYR A 66 20.29 4.58 4.27
CA TYR A 66 18.94 4.99 4.67
C TYR A 66 18.70 4.85 6.18
N VAL A 67 19.19 3.77 6.79
CA VAL A 67 19.14 3.56 8.24
C VAL A 67 19.90 4.66 8.98
N ASP A 68 21.10 5.04 8.51
CA ASP A 68 21.91 6.09 9.11
C ASP A 68 21.21 7.46 9.03
N LYS A 69 20.59 7.78 7.88
CA LYS A 69 19.75 8.99 7.72
C LYS A 69 18.56 8.99 8.66
N LEU A 70 17.88 7.85 8.83
CA LEU A 70 16.75 7.73 9.77
C LEU A 70 17.19 7.90 11.22
N GLN A 71 18.35 7.35 11.61
CA GLN A 71 18.92 7.55 12.93
C GLN A 71 19.29 9.02 13.18
N ASP A 72 19.81 9.72 12.18
CA ASP A 72 20.08 11.15 12.29
C ASP A 72 18.81 11.97 12.46
N CYS A 73 17.79 11.71 11.65
CA CYS A 73 16.46 12.32 11.79
C CYS A 73 15.87 12.09 13.18
N ARG A 74 15.97 10.86 13.71
CA ARG A 74 15.54 10.53 15.08
C ARG A 74 16.28 11.36 16.13
N ARG A 75 17.61 11.47 16.03
CA ARG A 75 18.41 12.28 16.97
C ARG A 75 18.01 13.76 16.94
N ARG A 76 17.76 14.31 15.75
CA ARG A 76 17.29 15.69 15.59
C ARG A 76 15.90 15.88 16.20
N LEU A 77 14.99 14.94 15.99
CA LEU A 77 13.63 14.99 16.53
C LEU A 77 13.62 14.97 18.06
N VAL A 78 14.47 14.13 18.68
CA VAL A 78 14.65 14.12 20.14
C VAL A 78 15.12 15.48 20.65
N LYS A 79 16.16 16.07 20.04
CA LYS A 79 16.64 17.42 20.42
C LYS A 79 15.56 18.49 20.29
N THR A 80 14.78 18.45 19.21
CA THR A 80 13.66 19.40 19.03
C THR A 80 12.59 19.21 20.09
N SER A 81 12.27 17.96 20.46
CA SER A 81 11.32 17.67 21.53
C SER A 81 11.80 18.20 22.89
N GLU A 82 13.08 18.00 23.23
CA GLU A 82 13.68 18.55 24.46
C GLU A 82 13.60 20.08 24.50
N MET A 83 13.91 20.74 23.38
CA MET A 83 13.80 22.21 23.27
C MET A 83 12.36 22.68 23.45
N MET A 84 11.39 21.96 22.85
CA MET A 84 9.97 22.29 22.97
C MET A 84 9.47 22.14 24.41
N ASN A 85 9.88 21.10 25.12
CA ASN A 85 9.57 20.91 26.54
C ASN A 85 10.14 22.05 27.39
N SER A 86 11.41 22.42 27.16
CA SER A 86 12.04 23.56 27.85
C SER A 86 11.31 24.89 27.59
N LEU A 87 10.90 25.14 26.35
CA LEU A 87 10.09 26.31 25.99
C LEU A 87 8.74 26.28 26.70
N GLY A 88 8.08 25.12 26.76
CA GLY A 88 6.83 24.91 27.49
C GLY A 88 6.95 25.25 28.97
N ASP A 89 7.99 24.78 29.63
CA ASP A 89 8.25 25.07 31.05
C ASP A 89 8.46 26.56 31.30
N ARG A 90 9.26 27.22 30.45
CA ARG A 90 9.51 28.67 30.54
C ARG A 90 8.23 29.48 30.32
N LEU A 91 7.40 29.08 29.35
CA LEU A 91 6.10 29.69 29.10
C LEU A 91 5.19 29.54 30.32
N GLY A 92 5.12 28.35 30.92
CA GLY A 92 4.31 28.10 32.12
C GLY A 92 4.80 28.89 33.34
N GLN A 93 6.12 29.08 33.49
CA GLN A 93 6.66 29.98 34.52
C GLN A 93 6.27 31.45 34.27
N LEU A 94 6.35 31.92 33.02
CA LEU A 94 5.99 33.28 32.65
C LEU A 94 4.49 33.54 32.88
N GLN A 95 3.62 32.63 32.46
CA GLN A 95 2.17 32.70 32.71
C GLN A 95 1.86 32.83 34.21
N ARG A 96 2.53 32.04 35.07
CA ARG A 96 2.37 32.15 36.53
C ARG A 96 2.85 33.48 37.09
N LYS A 97 3.94 34.06 36.56
CA LYS A 97 4.41 35.39 36.94
C LYS A 97 3.40 36.47 36.54
N ILE A 98 2.92 36.43 35.30
CA ILE A 98 1.89 37.35 34.79
C ILE A 98 0.62 37.26 35.64
N ALA A 99 0.15 36.06 35.96
CA ALA A 99 -1.04 35.87 36.79
C ALA A 99 -0.88 36.48 38.20
N ARG A 100 0.29 36.29 38.83
CA ARG A 100 0.60 36.88 40.14
C ARG A 100 0.65 38.40 40.10
N GLU A 101 1.30 38.99 39.11
CA GLU A 101 1.35 40.45 38.95
C GLU A 101 -0.03 41.04 38.63
N ALA A 102 -0.81 40.38 37.77
CA ALA A 102 -2.17 40.80 37.46
C ALA A 102 -3.08 40.76 38.69
N TYR A 103 -2.92 39.75 39.54
CA TYR A 103 -3.62 39.67 40.82
C TYR A 103 -3.19 40.79 41.77
N ALA A 104 -1.87 40.98 41.97
CA ALA A 104 -1.32 42.01 42.84
C ALA A 104 -1.73 43.44 42.43
N LYS A 105 -1.76 43.73 41.12
CA LYS A 105 -2.27 45.01 40.61
C LYS A 105 -3.77 45.18 40.92
N LYS A 106 -4.57 44.13 40.73
CA LYS A 106 -6.01 44.17 41.03
C LYS A 106 -6.29 44.37 42.52
N THR A 107 -5.48 43.80 43.42
CA THR A 107 -5.64 44.01 44.88
C THR A 107 -5.20 45.42 45.30
N SER A 108 -4.05 45.89 44.81
CA SER A 108 -3.54 47.24 45.12
C SER A 108 -4.50 48.35 44.67
N ILE A 109 -5.14 48.21 43.50
CA ILE A 109 -6.15 49.18 43.03
C ILE A 109 -7.40 49.17 43.93
N LYS A 110 -7.80 48.00 44.46
CA LYS A 110 -8.96 47.89 45.35
C LYS A 110 -8.69 48.47 46.75
N GLU A 111 -7.45 48.40 47.23
CA GLU A 111 -7.05 48.95 48.53
C GLU A 111 -6.91 50.48 48.50
N GLN A 112 -6.64 51.08 47.34
CA GLN A 112 -6.43 52.52 47.20
C GLN A 112 -7.74 53.36 47.13
N SER A 113 -8.93 52.73 47.12
CA SER A 113 -10.20 53.40 46.80
C SER A 113 -11.12 53.73 47.98
N VAL A 114 -10.61 54.11 49.15
CA VAL A 114 -11.44 54.81 50.17
C VAL A 114 -10.62 55.90 50.88
N PRO A 115 -10.71 57.18 50.47
CA PRO A 115 -10.43 58.28 51.37
C PRO A 115 -11.62 58.42 52.33
N GLU A 116 -11.38 58.28 53.64
CA GLU A 116 -12.35 58.66 54.66
C GLU A 116 -12.75 60.13 54.47
N LYS A 117 -14.06 60.37 54.44
CA LYS A 117 -14.66 61.69 54.40
C LYS A 117 -14.89 62.12 55.85
N PRO A 118 -14.22 63.17 56.40
CA PRO A 118 -14.61 63.67 57.70
C PRO A 118 -15.82 64.59 57.58
N GLU A 119 -16.69 64.46 58.57
CA GLU A 119 -18.03 64.98 58.70
C GLU A 119 -18.08 66.51 58.93
N LYS A 120 -19.28 67.07 58.71
CA LYS A 120 -19.62 68.49 58.93
C LYS A 120 -19.53 68.90 60.39
#